data_AF-D7M6L6-F1
#
_entry.id   AF-D7M6L6-F1
#
_cell.length_a   1.000
_cell.length_b   1.000
_cell.length_c   1.000
_cell.angle_alpha   90.00
_cell.angle_beta   90.00
_cell.angle_gamma   90.00
#
_symmetry.space_group_name_H-M   'P 1'
#
loop_
_entity.id
_entity.type
_entity.pdbx_description
1 polymer ?
#
loop_
_entity_poly.entity_id
_entity_poly.type
_entity_poly.pdbx_seq_one_letter_code
_entity_poly.pdbx_strand_id
1 'polypeptide(L)'
;MYRLTLKCLSLNFLLLISSLSSRFGTCDARHSVYWKGNRRSIAQGESSGTINVLDHGAKGDGKSDDTKAFEDAWKVACKVAASTLLVPSGSTFLVGPISFLGKECKENIVFQIDGKIIAPTSAKFKSLKGITIKGKGIIDGRGSVWWNNAKMPRTKPTALRFYGSNGVTVSGITIQNSPQTHLKFDNCKSIQVSDFTTSSPGDSPNTDGIHLQNSQDAVIYRSTLACGDDCISIQTGCSNINIHDVDCGPGHGISIGGLGKDNTKACVSNITVRDVTMHETTNGVRIKSWQGGSGSVKQVMFSNIQVSNVANPIIIDQYYCDGGGCHNETSAVAVSNINYINIKGTYTKEPVRFACSDSLPCTGISLSTIELKPATGKASSLDPFCWKAHGELKTKTLPPIQCLKTEKSPEAASRSNNDAC
;
A
#
# COMPACT_ATOMS: atom_id res chain seq x y z
N MET A 1 32.54 -22.69 69.41
CA MET A 1 33.13 -23.86 68.72
C MET A 1 33.55 -23.46 67.32
N TYR A 2 34.61 -24.08 66.81
CA TYR A 2 35.68 -23.48 66.00
C TYR A 2 35.37 -23.12 64.52
N ARG A 3 36.22 -22.18 64.04
CA ARG A 3 36.44 -21.62 62.70
C ARG A 3 37.17 -22.58 61.72
N LEU A 4 37.34 -22.09 60.47
CA LEU A 4 38.43 -22.31 59.47
C LEU A 4 38.27 -23.56 58.54
N THR A 5 38.65 -23.63 57.24
CA THR A 5 39.16 -22.72 56.17
C THR A 5 39.23 -23.50 54.85
N LEU A 6 39.30 -22.79 53.71
CA LEU A 6 39.73 -23.24 52.37
C LEU A 6 41.06 -24.02 52.34
N LYS A 7 41.23 -24.94 51.38
CA LYS A 7 42.48 -25.12 50.60
C LYS A 7 42.25 -25.83 49.26
N CYS A 8 43.04 -25.38 48.28
CA CYS A 8 43.07 -25.71 46.85
C CYS A 8 44.30 -26.63 46.55
N LEU A 9 44.49 -26.98 45.27
CA LEU A 9 45.60 -27.74 44.60
C LEU A 9 45.45 -29.28 44.59
N SER A 10 45.78 -30.07 43.55
CA SER A 10 46.56 -29.94 42.29
C SER A 10 46.24 -31.18 41.40
N LEU A 11 45.97 -31.07 40.09
CA LEU A 11 46.89 -31.13 38.93
C LEU A 11 47.56 -32.51 38.62
N ASN A 12 47.13 -33.11 37.49
CA ASN A 12 47.83 -33.94 36.47
C ASN A 12 48.47 -35.32 36.78
N PHE A 13 47.94 -36.36 36.11
CA PHE A 13 48.59 -37.45 35.30
C PHE A 13 47.56 -38.62 35.18
N LEU A 14 47.43 -39.49 34.18
CA LEU A 14 47.78 -39.58 32.75
C LEU A 14 47.14 -40.90 32.24
N LEU A 15 46.55 -40.89 31.04
CA LEU A 15 46.52 -41.98 30.03
C LEU A 15 45.75 -43.32 30.20
N LEU A 16 44.95 -43.60 29.15
CA LEU A 16 44.46 -44.88 28.57
C LEU A 16 43.37 -45.61 29.40
N ILE A 17 42.19 -45.96 28.86
CA ILE A 17 41.94 -46.86 27.72
C ILE A 17 40.60 -46.53 27.03
N SER A 18 40.60 -46.73 25.71
CA SER A 18 39.53 -46.67 24.73
C SER A 18 38.23 -47.43 25.07
N SER A 19 37.07 -46.86 24.72
CA SER A 19 36.26 -47.28 23.55
C SER A 19 34.78 -46.83 23.65
N LEU A 20 34.24 -46.46 22.47
CA LEU A 20 32.81 -46.41 22.09
C LEU A 20 31.92 -45.24 22.59
N SER A 21 31.56 -44.39 21.60
CA SER A 21 30.25 -43.75 21.33
C SER A 21 29.54 -43.04 22.49
N SER A 22 29.21 -41.74 22.45
CA SER A 22 28.53 -41.02 21.38
C SER A 22 28.74 -39.51 21.55
N ARG A 23 28.93 -38.82 20.43
CA ARG A 23 29.30 -37.40 20.35
C ARG A 23 28.12 -36.48 20.64
N PHE A 24 28.29 -35.56 21.59
CA PHE A 24 27.65 -34.23 21.53
C PHE A 24 28.44 -33.38 20.53
N GLY A 25 27.81 -33.03 19.41
CA GLY A 25 28.36 -32.14 18.40
C GLY A 25 27.97 -30.69 18.69
N THR A 26 28.97 -29.87 18.99
CA THR A 26 28.96 -28.42 18.82
C THR A 26 28.81 -28.09 17.32
N CYS A 27 27.86 -27.21 16.98
CA CYS A 27 27.73 -26.67 15.61
C CYS A 27 28.87 -25.67 15.35
N ASP A 28 29.91 -26.13 14.65
CA ASP A 28 30.88 -25.29 13.97
C ASP A 28 30.48 -25.14 12.50
N ALA A 29 30.47 -23.89 12.03
CA ALA A 29 30.06 -23.51 10.70
C ALA A 29 31.22 -23.73 9.72
N ARG A 30 31.26 -24.90 9.06
CA ARG A 30 32.05 -25.14 7.84
C ARG A 30 31.54 -26.40 7.15
N HIS A 31 30.85 -26.24 6.03
CA HIS A 31 30.95 -27.11 4.84
C HIS A 31 30.08 -26.54 3.71
N SER A 32 30.73 -25.80 2.80
CA SER A 32 30.19 -25.43 1.50
C SER A 32 30.24 -26.65 0.57
N VAL A 33 29.09 -27.08 0.07
CA VAL A 33 29.00 -28.11 -0.96
C VAL A 33 29.46 -27.51 -2.30
N TYR A 34 30.57 -28.03 -2.81
CA TYR A 34 31.11 -27.72 -4.14
C TYR A 34 30.17 -28.23 -5.24
N TRP A 35 29.44 -27.31 -5.89
CA TRP A 35 28.87 -27.54 -7.21
C TRP A 35 29.95 -27.28 -8.27
N LYS A 36 30.46 -28.35 -8.90
CA LYS A 36 31.26 -28.25 -10.14
C LYS A 36 30.31 -27.92 -11.31
N GLY A 37 30.01 -26.64 -11.47
CA GLY A 37 29.41 -26.11 -12.69
C GLY A 37 30.50 -25.81 -13.74
N ASN A 38 30.29 -26.29 -14.97
CA ASN A 38 31.12 -26.01 -16.14
C ASN A 38 31.42 -24.50 -16.26
N ARG A 39 32.70 -24.11 -16.22
CA ARG A 39 33.15 -22.79 -16.64
C ARG A 39 33.02 -22.68 -18.16
N ARG A 40 31.82 -22.31 -18.64
CA ARG A 40 31.74 -21.54 -19.88
C ARG A 40 32.08 -20.10 -19.51
N SER A 41 33.10 -19.58 -20.20
CA SER A 41 33.43 -18.16 -20.22
C SER A 41 32.14 -17.35 -20.37
N ILE A 42 31.79 -16.60 -19.33
CA ILE A 42 30.84 -15.51 -19.44
C ILE A 42 31.59 -14.45 -20.26
N ALA A 43 31.18 -14.30 -21.52
CA ALA A 43 31.56 -13.16 -22.33
C ALA A 43 31.29 -11.89 -21.52
N GLN A 44 32.25 -10.95 -21.55
CA GLN A 44 32.15 -9.63 -20.94
C GLN A 44 30.73 -9.07 -21.14
N GLY A 45 29.98 -8.94 -20.06
CA GLY A 45 28.69 -8.26 -20.09
C GLY A 45 28.92 -6.81 -20.47
N GLU A 46 28.30 -6.38 -21.57
CA GLU A 46 28.17 -4.98 -21.93
C GLU A 46 27.78 -4.17 -20.68
N SER A 47 28.51 -3.09 -20.40
CA SER A 47 28.16 -2.16 -19.34
C SER A 47 26.68 -1.80 -19.43
N SER A 48 25.91 -1.96 -18.35
CA SER A 48 24.54 -1.46 -18.27
C SER A 48 24.57 0.04 -18.56
N GLY A 49 24.19 0.43 -19.78
CA GLY A 49 24.30 1.81 -20.21
C GLY A 49 23.40 2.70 -19.37
N THR A 50 23.94 3.83 -18.92
CA THR A 50 23.14 4.96 -18.44
C THR A 50 22.76 5.81 -19.65
N ILE A 51 21.46 5.96 -19.88
CA ILE A 51 20.87 6.78 -20.92
C ILE A 51 20.37 8.07 -20.25
N ASN A 52 21.12 9.16 -20.37
CA ASN A 52 20.72 10.44 -19.81
C ASN A 52 19.78 11.18 -20.78
N VAL A 53 18.64 11.67 -20.30
CA VAL A 53 17.67 12.39 -21.15
C VAL A 53 18.26 13.64 -21.81
N LEU A 54 19.28 14.27 -21.21
CA LEU A 54 19.99 15.41 -21.80
C LEU A 54 20.73 15.05 -23.10
N ASP A 55 21.29 13.85 -23.16
CA ASP A 55 22.00 13.34 -24.36
C ASP A 55 21.04 13.06 -25.53
N HIS A 56 19.72 13.08 -25.24
CA HIS A 56 18.64 12.90 -26.19
C HIS A 56 17.88 14.21 -26.48
N GLY A 57 18.47 15.36 -26.14
CA GLY A 57 17.99 16.68 -26.53
C GLY A 57 17.07 17.37 -25.52
N ALA A 58 16.87 16.78 -24.33
CA ALA A 58 16.14 17.45 -23.26
C ALA A 58 16.87 18.74 -22.84
N LYS A 59 16.12 19.81 -22.59
CA LYS A 59 16.64 21.10 -22.14
C LYS A 59 16.74 21.18 -20.63
N GLY A 60 15.79 20.60 -19.90
CA GLY A 60 15.84 20.57 -18.44
C GLY A 60 15.69 21.95 -17.78
N ASP A 61 15.02 22.90 -18.45
CA ASP A 61 14.80 24.28 -18.01
C ASP A 61 13.42 24.53 -17.35
N GLY A 62 12.56 23.50 -17.32
CA GLY A 62 11.20 23.51 -16.78
C GLY A 62 10.18 24.26 -17.63
N LYS A 63 10.55 24.64 -18.86
CA LYS A 63 9.74 25.46 -19.77
C LYS A 63 9.61 24.82 -21.15
N SER A 64 10.70 24.32 -21.69
CA SER A 64 10.76 23.62 -22.97
C SER A 64 10.08 22.26 -22.85
N ASP A 65 9.37 21.85 -23.90
CA ASP A 65 8.77 20.52 -23.96
C ASP A 65 9.85 19.46 -24.20
N ASP A 66 10.16 18.70 -23.15
CA ASP A 66 11.18 17.64 -23.14
C ASP A 66 10.59 16.25 -23.46
N THR A 67 9.30 16.15 -23.78
CA THR A 67 8.60 14.87 -24.00
C THR A 67 9.32 14.00 -25.04
N LYS A 68 9.69 14.61 -26.16
CA LYS A 68 10.34 13.91 -27.27
C LYS A 68 11.70 13.32 -26.87
N ALA A 69 12.47 14.05 -26.07
CA ALA A 69 13.75 13.59 -25.56
C ALA A 69 13.59 12.39 -24.62
N PHE A 70 12.56 12.39 -23.76
CA PHE A 70 12.24 11.24 -22.91
C PHE A 70 11.80 10.02 -23.72
N GLU A 71 10.97 10.21 -24.75
CA GLU A 71 10.58 9.11 -25.65
C GLU A 71 11.78 8.48 -26.36
N ASP A 72 12.71 9.31 -26.84
CA ASP A 72 13.86 8.84 -27.59
C ASP A 72 14.90 8.18 -26.67
N ALA A 73 15.13 8.73 -25.46
CA ALA A 73 15.92 8.08 -24.41
C ALA A 73 15.31 6.72 -24.02
N TRP A 74 13.99 6.65 -23.85
CA TRP A 74 13.29 5.39 -23.52
C TRP A 74 13.47 4.34 -24.60
N LYS A 75 13.37 4.69 -25.88
CA LYS A 75 13.59 3.73 -26.99
C LYS A 75 14.97 3.10 -26.96
N VAL A 76 15.99 3.82 -26.50
CA VAL A 76 17.34 3.29 -26.34
C VAL A 76 17.42 2.39 -25.12
N ALA A 77 16.99 2.89 -23.95
CA ALA A 77 16.98 2.13 -22.70
C ALA A 77 16.21 0.80 -22.84
N CYS A 78 15.06 0.83 -23.51
CA CYS A 78 14.18 -0.31 -23.77
C CYS A 78 14.89 -1.49 -24.47
N LYS A 79 15.94 -1.24 -25.26
CA LYS A 79 16.66 -2.28 -26.01
C LYS A 79 17.73 -3.00 -25.19
N VAL A 80 18.06 -2.48 -24.01
CA VAL A 80 19.18 -2.95 -23.18
C VAL A 80 18.64 -3.44 -21.84
N ALA A 81 18.93 -4.69 -21.50
CA ALA A 81 18.52 -5.27 -20.21
C ALA A 81 19.23 -4.54 -19.06
N ALA A 82 18.50 -4.29 -17.97
CA ALA A 82 19.03 -3.58 -16.80
C ALA A 82 19.63 -2.20 -17.10
N SER A 83 19.21 -1.55 -18.18
CA SER A 83 19.62 -0.18 -18.51
C SER A 83 19.08 0.82 -17.49
N THR A 84 19.76 1.97 -17.37
CA THR A 84 19.29 3.08 -16.52
C THR A 84 18.92 4.27 -17.39
N LEU A 85 17.65 4.67 -17.43
CA LEU A 85 17.25 5.98 -17.94
C LEU A 85 17.38 7.00 -16.80
N LEU A 86 18.24 7.99 -16.99
CA LEU A 86 18.59 8.99 -15.98
C LEU A 86 17.91 10.33 -16.26
N VAL A 87 17.19 10.82 -15.26
CA VAL A 87 16.71 12.20 -15.14
C VAL A 87 17.61 12.91 -14.12
N PRO A 88 18.60 13.70 -14.57
CA PRO A 88 19.69 14.16 -13.72
C PRO A 88 19.25 15.24 -12.72
N SER A 89 19.91 15.27 -11.57
CA SER A 89 19.76 16.34 -10.56
C SER A 89 20.14 17.71 -11.12
N GLY A 90 19.51 18.77 -10.61
CA GLY A 90 19.78 20.15 -11.03
C GLY A 90 19.01 20.61 -12.27
N SER A 91 18.29 19.70 -12.94
CA SER A 91 17.43 20.01 -14.08
C SER A 91 15.95 19.81 -13.76
N THR A 92 15.10 20.57 -14.45
CA THR A 92 13.64 20.46 -14.39
C THR A 92 13.09 20.18 -15.78
N PHE A 93 12.37 19.08 -15.98
CA PHE A 93 11.89 18.65 -17.28
C PHE A 93 10.39 18.82 -17.37
N LEU A 94 9.90 19.61 -18.33
CA LEU A 94 8.47 19.69 -18.61
C LEU A 94 8.12 18.61 -19.64
N VAL A 95 7.22 17.71 -19.28
CA VAL A 95 6.74 16.65 -20.18
C VAL A 95 5.22 16.71 -20.30
N GLY A 96 4.73 16.50 -21.51
CA GLY A 96 3.33 16.27 -21.82
C GLY A 96 2.91 14.83 -21.49
N PRO A 97 1.77 14.38 -22.06
CA PRO A 97 1.31 13.01 -21.86
C PRO A 97 2.32 12.03 -22.47
N ILE A 98 2.85 11.13 -21.66
CA ILE A 98 3.88 10.17 -22.12
C ILE A 98 3.54 8.74 -21.68
N SER A 99 3.85 7.78 -22.56
CA SER A 99 3.66 6.35 -22.30
C SER A 99 4.93 5.55 -22.61
N PHE A 100 5.49 4.95 -21.58
CA PHE A 100 6.63 4.04 -21.63
C PHE A 100 6.11 2.60 -21.79
N LEU A 101 6.16 2.09 -23.02
CA LEU A 101 5.63 0.77 -23.38
C LEU A 101 6.71 -0.31 -23.21
N GLY A 102 6.37 -1.43 -22.57
CA GLY A 102 7.28 -2.51 -22.21
C GLY A 102 7.17 -3.79 -23.02
N LYS A 103 6.19 -3.92 -23.94
CA LYS A 103 5.93 -5.18 -24.68
C LYS A 103 7.16 -5.72 -25.42
N GLU A 104 8.02 -4.83 -25.90
CA GLU A 104 9.25 -5.16 -26.64
C GLU A 104 10.52 -4.79 -25.87
N CYS A 105 10.39 -4.32 -24.63
CA CYS A 105 11.54 -3.93 -23.83
C CYS A 105 12.22 -5.11 -23.18
N LYS A 106 13.54 -4.99 -23.03
CA LYS A 106 14.30 -5.82 -22.11
C LYS A 106 13.88 -5.55 -20.67
N GLU A 107 14.10 -6.54 -19.82
CA GLU A 107 13.66 -6.53 -18.43
C GLU A 107 14.60 -5.73 -17.53
N ASN A 108 14.13 -5.42 -16.33
CA ASN A 108 14.90 -4.82 -15.23
C ASN A 108 15.39 -3.39 -15.47
N ILE A 109 14.74 -2.64 -16.37
CA ILE A 109 15.07 -1.22 -16.63
C ILE A 109 14.92 -0.42 -15.33
N VAL A 110 15.86 0.48 -15.11
CA VAL A 110 15.85 1.46 -14.02
C VAL A 110 15.50 2.83 -14.60
N PHE A 111 14.48 3.47 -14.05
CA PHE A 111 14.16 4.86 -14.33
C PHE A 111 14.59 5.68 -13.10
N GLN A 112 15.76 6.29 -13.20
CA GLN A 112 16.39 7.04 -12.10
C GLN A 112 15.98 8.51 -12.17
N ILE A 113 15.25 8.98 -11.17
CA ILE A 113 14.75 10.35 -11.05
C ILE A 113 15.51 11.06 -9.94
N ASP A 114 16.53 11.82 -10.32
CA ASP A 114 17.31 12.67 -9.41
C ASP A 114 16.97 14.16 -9.59
N GLY A 115 16.43 14.54 -10.74
CA GLY A 115 15.91 15.88 -11.05
C GLY A 115 14.42 16.06 -10.76
N LYS A 116 13.84 17.11 -11.34
CA LYS A 116 12.39 17.38 -11.27
C LYS A 116 11.72 17.11 -12.62
N ILE A 117 10.59 16.43 -12.62
CA ILE A 117 9.70 16.27 -13.78
C ILE A 117 8.42 17.04 -13.50
N ILE A 118 7.98 17.89 -14.41
CA ILE A 118 6.67 18.52 -14.40
C ILE A 118 5.81 17.78 -15.43
N ALA A 119 4.77 17.08 -14.97
CA ALA A 119 3.96 16.18 -15.79
C ALA A 119 2.44 16.39 -15.57
N PRO A 120 1.85 17.47 -16.10
CA PRO A 120 0.47 17.84 -15.83
C PRO A 120 -0.60 16.91 -16.42
N THR A 121 -0.21 16.03 -17.34
CA THR A 121 -1.14 15.26 -18.20
C THR A 121 -0.90 13.74 -18.19
N SER A 122 -0.13 13.24 -17.21
CA SER A 122 0.17 11.83 -16.88
C SER A 122 1.42 11.21 -17.50
N ALA A 123 2.17 10.48 -16.67
CA ALA A 123 3.20 9.54 -17.09
C ALA A 123 2.72 8.09 -16.88
N LYS A 124 2.74 7.27 -17.94
CA LYS A 124 2.25 5.89 -17.90
C LYS A 124 3.33 4.88 -18.26
N PHE A 125 3.44 3.84 -17.46
CA PHE A 125 4.31 2.68 -17.67
C PHE A 125 3.44 1.45 -17.92
N LYS A 126 3.59 0.80 -19.08
CA LYS A 126 2.68 -0.27 -19.50
C LYS A 126 3.41 -1.55 -19.89
N SER A 127 2.96 -2.69 -19.35
CA SER A 127 3.43 -4.02 -19.74
C SER A 127 4.94 -4.22 -19.55
N LEU A 128 5.47 -3.75 -18.42
CA LEU A 128 6.89 -3.88 -18.07
C LEU A 128 7.14 -5.06 -17.15
N LYS A 129 8.39 -5.52 -17.17
CA LYS A 129 8.90 -6.59 -16.30
C LYS A 129 10.14 -6.11 -15.56
N GLY A 130 10.08 -6.08 -14.23
CA GLY A 130 11.21 -5.70 -13.39
C GLY A 130 11.53 -4.20 -13.37
N ILE A 131 10.60 -3.31 -13.77
CA ILE A 131 10.85 -1.87 -13.81
C ILE A 131 11.10 -1.32 -12.39
N THR A 132 12.18 -0.58 -12.22
CA THR A 132 12.50 0.13 -10.97
C THR A 132 12.46 1.63 -11.20
N ILE A 133 11.56 2.35 -10.53
CA ILE A 133 11.63 3.80 -10.38
C ILE A 133 12.34 4.12 -9.09
N LYS A 134 13.43 4.88 -9.14
CA LYS A 134 14.20 5.22 -7.94
C LYS A 134 14.79 6.62 -8.01
N GLY A 135 15.25 7.13 -6.89
CA GLY A 135 16.02 8.38 -6.79
C GLY A 135 15.51 9.23 -5.66
N LYS A 136 15.83 10.53 -5.70
CA LYS A 136 15.35 11.54 -4.72
C LYS A 136 14.61 12.70 -5.39
N GLY A 137 14.35 12.57 -6.67
CA GLY A 137 13.72 13.58 -7.50
C GLY A 137 12.21 13.69 -7.27
N ILE A 138 11.62 14.68 -7.95
CA ILE A 138 10.24 15.09 -7.75
C ILE A 138 9.47 14.95 -9.07
N ILE A 139 8.27 14.37 -9.02
CA ILE A 139 7.27 14.50 -10.07
C ILE A 139 6.20 15.49 -9.60
N ASP A 140 6.03 16.59 -10.32
CA ASP A 140 5.06 17.65 -10.03
C ASP A 140 3.93 17.61 -11.06
N GLY A 141 2.74 17.22 -10.60
CA GLY A 141 1.57 17.06 -11.46
C GLY A 141 0.82 18.36 -11.75
N ARG A 142 1.18 19.49 -11.13
CA ARG A 142 0.49 20.79 -11.28
C ARG A 142 -1.04 20.68 -11.26
N GLY A 143 -1.55 19.90 -10.31
CA GLY A 143 -2.94 19.47 -10.20
C GLY A 143 -3.97 20.59 -9.98
N SER A 144 -3.55 21.76 -9.49
CA SER A 144 -4.45 22.88 -9.14
C SER A 144 -5.33 23.36 -10.30
N VAL A 145 -4.88 23.20 -11.54
CA VAL A 145 -5.67 23.51 -12.74
C VAL A 145 -6.90 22.60 -12.85
N TRP A 146 -6.81 21.37 -12.34
CA TRP A 146 -7.87 20.36 -12.38
C TRP A 146 -8.86 20.46 -11.21
N TRP A 147 -8.40 20.93 -10.05
CA TRP A 147 -9.20 21.00 -8.84
C TRP A 147 -10.24 22.14 -8.88
N ASN A 148 -9.95 23.24 -9.57
CA ASN A 148 -10.75 24.47 -9.57
C ASN A 148 -11.83 24.53 -10.68
N ASN A 149 -12.70 23.51 -10.78
CA ASN A 149 -13.81 23.42 -11.75
C ASN A 149 -13.45 23.19 -13.22
N ALA A 150 -12.24 22.72 -13.53
CA ALA A 150 -11.99 22.19 -14.87
C ALA A 150 -12.82 20.91 -15.08
N LYS A 151 -13.49 20.79 -16.24
CA LYS A 151 -14.07 19.50 -16.64
C LYS A 151 -12.93 18.50 -16.78
N MET A 152 -12.83 17.59 -15.82
CA MET A 152 -11.89 16.48 -15.89
C MET A 152 -12.12 15.71 -17.20
N PRO A 153 -11.06 15.38 -17.96
CA PRO A 153 -11.19 14.55 -19.15
C PRO A 153 -11.71 13.17 -18.75
N ARG A 154 -12.31 12.46 -19.73
CA ARG A 154 -12.80 11.09 -19.53
C ARG A 154 -11.72 10.18 -18.94
N THR A 155 -10.48 10.32 -19.41
CA THR A 155 -9.32 9.68 -18.79
C THR A 155 -8.68 10.68 -17.82
N LYS A 156 -9.03 10.55 -16.54
CA LYS A 156 -8.54 11.43 -15.48
C LYS A 156 -7.00 11.37 -15.41
N PRO A 157 -6.29 12.51 -15.38
CA PRO A 157 -4.83 12.51 -15.36
C PRO A 157 -4.31 11.98 -14.02
N THR A 158 -3.29 11.14 -14.06
CA THR A 158 -2.63 10.53 -12.90
C THR A 158 -1.14 10.82 -13.01
N ALA A 159 -0.47 11.32 -11.97
CA ALA A 159 0.93 11.72 -12.09
C ALA A 159 1.82 10.55 -12.55
N LEU A 160 1.70 9.38 -11.91
CA LEU A 160 2.42 8.17 -12.28
C LEU A 160 1.51 6.94 -12.25
N ARG A 161 1.39 6.23 -13.38
CA ARG A 161 0.56 5.03 -13.51
C ARG A 161 1.32 3.84 -14.09
N PHE A 162 1.20 2.69 -13.44
CA PHE A 162 1.56 1.38 -13.97
C PHE A 162 0.33 0.62 -14.45
N TYR A 163 0.45 -0.03 -15.60
CA TYR A 163 -0.63 -0.85 -16.18
C TYR A 163 -0.10 -2.18 -16.71
N GLY A 164 -0.59 -3.31 -16.19
CA GLY A 164 -0.24 -4.62 -16.75
C GLY A 164 1.21 -5.02 -16.52
N SER A 165 1.88 -4.49 -15.50
CA SER A 165 3.31 -4.69 -15.25
C SER A 165 3.56 -5.70 -14.12
N ASN A 166 4.67 -6.43 -14.17
CA ASN A 166 5.08 -7.41 -13.16
C ASN A 166 6.48 -7.07 -12.62
N GLY A 167 6.67 -7.13 -11.30
CA GLY A 167 7.93 -6.75 -10.67
C GLY A 167 8.15 -5.25 -10.80
N VAL A 168 7.32 -4.46 -10.11
CA VAL A 168 7.43 -3.00 -10.11
C VAL A 168 7.99 -2.54 -8.77
N THR A 169 9.11 -1.84 -8.80
CA THR A 169 9.68 -1.19 -7.61
C THR A 169 9.60 0.33 -7.77
N VAL A 170 9.09 1.03 -6.75
CA VAL A 170 9.11 2.50 -6.65
C VAL A 170 9.77 2.87 -5.32
N SER A 171 10.84 3.65 -5.34
CA SER A 171 11.57 3.98 -4.13
C SER A 171 12.15 5.40 -4.08
N GLY A 172 12.03 6.08 -2.94
CA GLY A 172 12.76 7.32 -2.63
C GLY A 172 12.22 8.61 -3.27
N ILE A 173 11.36 8.51 -4.28
CA ILE A 173 10.85 9.66 -5.03
C ILE A 173 9.69 10.37 -4.32
N THR A 174 9.46 11.63 -4.69
CA THR A 174 8.30 12.42 -4.26
C THR A 174 7.38 12.68 -5.44
N ILE A 175 6.07 12.51 -5.25
CA ILE A 175 5.05 13.01 -6.17
C ILE A 175 4.24 14.10 -5.48
N GLN A 176 4.13 15.26 -6.10
CA GLN A 176 3.39 16.40 -5.55
C GLN A 176 2.34 16.92 -6.52
N ASN A 177 1.29 17.54 -5.97
CA ASN A 177 0.24 18.22 -6.71
C ASN A 177 -0.33 17.36 -7.85
N SER A 178 -0.71 16.11 -7.58
CA SER A 178 -1.26 15.28 -8.65
C SER A 178 -2.66 15.77 -9.08
N PRO A 179 -2.98 15.79 -10.38
CA PRO A 179 -4.34 16.10 -10.86
C PRO A 179 -5.44 15.21 -10.26
N GLN A 180 -5.09 13.96 -9.99
CA GLN A 180 -5.93 12.95 -9.34
C GLN A 180 -4.97 12.09 -8.50
N THR A 181 -4.96 10.77 -8.67
CA THR A 181 -4.06 9.87 -7.94
C THR A 181 -2.59 10.21 -8.19
N HIS A 182 -1.74 10.14 -7.16
CA HIS A 182 -0.29 10.32 -7.28
C HIS A 182 0.36 9.10 -7.92
N LEU A 183 0.21 7.92 -7.30
CA LEU A 183 0.78 6.66 -7.77
C LEU A 183 -0.31 5.60 -7.96
N LYS A 184 -0.52 5.15 -9.20
CA LYS A 184 -1.56 4.16 -9.54
C LYS A 184 -0.98 2.86 -10.09
N PHE A 185 -1.46 1.74 -9.60
CA PHE A 185 -1.21 0.41 -10.14
C PHE A 185 -2.52 -0.21 -10.61
N ASP A 186 -2.54 -0.65 -11.86
CA ASP A 186 -3.70 -1.27 -12.48
C ASP A 186 -3.26 -2.57 -13.17
N ASN A 187 -3.86 -3.69 -12.77
CA ASN A 187 -3.51 -5.02 -13.29
C ASN A 187 -2.01 -5.35 -13.14
N CYS A 188 -1.43 -5.05 -11.97
CA CYS A 188 -0.01 -5.25 -11.72
C CYS A 188 0.24 -6.39 -10.71
N LYS A 189 1.42 -7.02 -10.78
CA LYS A 189 1.81 -8.10 -9.85
C LYS A 189 3.23 -7.86 -9.31
N SER A 190 3.50 -8.32 -8.08
CA SER A 190 4.82 -8.19 -7.44
C SER A 190 5.24 -6.73 -7.35
N ILE A 191 4.55 -5.97 -6.51
CA ILE A 191 4.72 -4.52 -6.36
C ILE A 191 5.49 -4.24 -5.06
N GLN A 192 6.47 -3.36 -5.13
CA GLN A 192 7.18 -2.84 -3.97
C GLN A 192 7.22 -1.31 -4.03
N VAL A 193 6.71 -0.66 -2.99
CA VAL A 193 6.83 0.80 -2.79
C VAL A 193 7.51 1.04 -1.45
N SER A 194 8.61 1.81 -1.45
CA SER A 194 9.33 2.15 -0.21
C SER A 194 9.80 3.59 -0.21
N ASP A 195 9.93 4.21 0.98
CA ASP A 195 10.58 5.53 1.11
C ASP A 195 9.94 6.58 0.17
N PHE A 196 8.63 6.44 -0.06
CA PHE A 196 7.87 7.20 -1.05
C PHE A 196 7.09 8.32 -0.37
N THR A 197 7.06 9.49 -1.01
CA THR A 197 6.37 10.66 -0.47
C THR A 197 5.29 11.17 -1.43
N THR A 198 4.09 11.45 -0.92
CA THR A 198 3.10 12.28 -1.61
C THR A 198 2.89 13.61 -0.89
N SER A 199 2.71 14.67 -1.66
CA SER A 199 2.46 16.01 -1.11
C SER A 199 1.45 16.78 -1.98
N SER A 200 0.18 16.77 -1.57
CA SER A 200 -0.86 17.65 -2.09
C SER A 200 -1.70 18.24 -0.95
N PRO A 201 -2.38 19.38 -1.18
CA PRO A 201 -3.29 19.96 -0.19
C PRO A 201 -4.38 18.97 0.26
N GLY A 202 -4.77 19.03 1.53
CA GLY A 202 -5.78 18.14 2.13
C GLY A 202 -7.20 18.33 1.57
N ASP A 203 -7.44 19.42 0.85
CA ASP A 203 -8.69 19.75 0.16
C ASP A 203 -8.63 19.49 -1.36
N SER A 204 -7.53 18.92 -1.86
CA SER A 204 -7.41 18.57 -3.28
C SER A 204 -8.27 17.34 -3.65
N PRO A 205 -9.26 17.47 -4.53
CA PRO A 205 -10.25 16.43 -4.78
C PRO A 205 -9.66 15.20 -5.48
N ASN A 206 -9.97 14.01 -4.96
CA ASN A 206 -9.63 12.72 -5.56
C ASN A 206 -8.12 12.49 -5.75
N THR A 207 -7.28 13.07 -4.89
CA THR A 207 -5.83 12.97 -5.03
C THR A 207 -5.21 11.78 -4.30
N ASP A 208 -5.77 10.58 -4.43
CA ASP A 208 -5.29 9.38 -3.74
C ASP A 208 -3.75 9.27 -3.75
N GLY A 209 -3.14 8.93 -2.62
CA GLY A 209 -1.68 8.77 -2.54
C GLY A 209 -1.22 7.57 -3.38
N ILE A 210 -1.59 6.37 -2.95
CA ILE A 210 -1.33 5.11 -3.69
C ILE A 210 -2.65 4.42 -3.97
N HIS A 211 -2.91 4.10 -5.25
CA HIS A 211 -4.14 3.45 -5.68
C HIS A 211 -3.84 2.10 -6.33
N LEU A 212 -4.37 1.03 -5.75
CA LEU A 212 -4.23 -0.34 -6.21
C LEU A 212 -5.55 -0.82 -6.81
N GLN A 213 -5.51 -1.31 -8.05
CA GLN A 213 -6.66 -1.91 -8.71
C GLN A 213 -6.23 -3.16 -9.48
N ASN A 214 -7.00 -4.25 -9.37
CA ASN A 214 -6.71 -5.54 -10.01
C ASN A 214 -5.27 -6.03 -9.77
N SER A 215 -4.67 -5.71 -8.61
CA SER A 215 -3.24 -5.88 -8.39
C SER A 215 -2.92 -6.81 -7.23
N GLN A 216 -1.90 -7.65 -7.39
CA GLN A 216 -1.60 -8.74 -6.45
C GLN A 216 -0.16 -8.69 -5.97
N ASP A 217 0.06 -9.19 -4.76
CA ASP A 217 1.39 -9.34 -4.15
C ASP A 217 2.11 -7.98 -4.05
N ALA A 218 1.60 -7.09 -3.20
CA ALA A 218 2.14 -5.75 -3.01
C ALA A 218 2.64 -5.52 -1.59
N VAL A 219 3.81 -4.89 -1.46
CA VAL A 219 4.33 -4.36 -0.20
C VAL A 219 4.57 -2.86 -0.30
N ILE A 220 4.00 -2.10 0.63
CA ILE A 220 4.13 -0.63 0.71
C ILE A 220 4.65 -0.28 2.10
N TYR A 221 5.76 0.45 2.18
CA TYR A 221 6.37 0.71 3.49
C TYR A 221 7.24 1.96 3.58
N ARG A 222 7.47 2.45 4.81
CA ARG A 222 8.27 3.65 5.10
C ARG A 222 7.88 4.83 4.22
N SER A 223 6.59 5.14 4.14
CA SER A 223 6.09 6.16 3.20
C SER A 223 5.29 7.24 3.94
N THR A 224 5.39 8.47 3.45
CA THR A 224 4.67 9.63 4.00
C THR A 224 3.67 10.14 2.97
N LEU A 225 2.39 10.12 3.33
CA LEU A 225 1.29 10.33 2.39
C LEU A 225 0.41 11.49 2.85
N ALA A 226 0.64 12.67 2.25
CA ALA A 226 -0.22 13.83 2.38
C ALA A 226 -0.99 14.06 1.06
N CYS A 227 -2.31 14.01 1.12
CA CYS A 227 -3.19 14.19 -0.04
C CYS A 227 -4.60 14.65 0.38
N GLY A 228 -5.48 14.89 -0.58
CA GLY A 228 -6.87 15.27 -0.33
C GLY A 228 -7.90 14.14 -0.48
N ASP A 229 -7.46 12.91 -0.73
CA ASP A 229 -8.32 11.71 -0.71
C ASP A 229 -7.60 10.55 0.02
N ASP A 230 -7.91 9.30 -0.30
CA ASP A 230 -7.35 8.10 0.35
C ASP A 230 -5.81 8.11 0.28
N CYS A 231 -5.12 8.02 1.42
CA CYS A 231 -3.66 7.81 1.45
C CYS A 231 -3.31 6.56 0.65
N ILE A 232 -4.03 5.46 0.92
CA ILE A 232 -3.94 4.23 0.14
C ILE A 232 -5.35 3.72 -0.14
N SER A 233 -5.65 3.51 -1.42
CA SER A 233 -6.93 3.00 -1.90
C SER A 233 -6.75 1.61 -2.51
N ILE A 234 -7.48 0.62 -2.00
CA ILE A 234 -7.42 -0.79 -2.41
C ILE A 234 -8.74 -1.16 -3.07
N GLN A 235 -8.74 -1.30 -4.39
CA GLN A 235 -9.93 -1.59 -5.18
C GLN A 235 -10.09 -3.10 -5.45
N THR A 236 -11.18 -3.45 -6.13
CA THR A 236 -11.45 -4.83 -6.58
C THR A 236 -10.27 -5.48 -7.32
N GLY A 237 -10.20 -6.80 -7.22
CA GLY A 237 -9.17 -7.65 -7.83
C GLY A 237 -7.83 -7.62 -7.08
N CYS A 238 -7.77 -6.99 -5.90
CA CYS A 238 -6.55 -6.92 -5.10
C CYS A 238 -6.43 -8.06 -4.10
N SER A 239 -5.22 -8.62 -3.96
CA SER A 239 -4.93 -9.62 -2.93
C SER A 239 -3.47 -9.66 -2.51
N ASN A 240 -3.20 -10.17 -1.31
CA ASN A 240 -1.85 -10.29 -0.74
C ASN A 240 -1.15 -8.93 -0.65
N ILE A 241 -1.79 -7.98 0.04
CA ILE A 241 -1.29 -6.62 0.20
C ILE A 241 -0.81 -6.42 1.63
N ASN A 242 0.44 -5.99 1.80
CA ASN A 242 1.05 -5.71 3.09
C ASN A 242 1.52 -4.25 3.14
N ILE A 243 0.96 -3.47 4.06
CA ILE A 243 1.24 -2.05 4.25
C ILE A 243 1.80 -1.85 5.64
N HIS A 244 2.98 -1.24 5.78
CA HIS A 244 3.54 -0.96 7.10
C HIS A 244 4.50 0.22 7.21
N ASP A 245 4.67 0.78 8.40
CA ASP A 245 5.53 1.95 8.63
C ASP A 245 5.10 3.13 7.74
N VAL A 246 3.81 3.46 7.74
CA VAL A 246 3.24 4.55 6.93
C VAL A 246 2.79 5.69 7.82
N ASP A 247 3.10 6.91 7.40
CA ASP A 247 2.57 8.15 7.95
C ASP A 247 1.53 8.72 6.97
N CYS A 248 0.28 8.84 7.40
CA CYS A 248 -0.86 9.17 6.55
C CYS A 248 -1.61 10.38 7.10
N GLY A 249 -1.55 11.49 6.40
CA GLY A 249 -2.25 12.69 6.82
C GLY A 249 -1.71 13.97 6.18
N PRO A 250 -2.58 14.93 5.80
CA PRO A 250 -4.05 14.83 5.76
C PRO A 250 -4.54 13.88 4.64
N GLY A 251 -5.86 13.64 4.60
CA GLY A 251 -6.51 12.81 3.56
C GLY A 251 -7.72 12.02 4.07
N HIS A 252 -8.09 10.93 3.39
CA HIS A 252 -9.23 10.08 3.74
C HIS A 252 -8.87 8.77 4.45
N GLY A 253 -7.59 8.57 4.80
CA GLY A 253 -7.11 7.36 5.47
C GLY A 253 -6.72 6.23 4.51
N ILE A 254 -6.73 5.00 5.02
CA ILE A 254 -6.47 3.79 4.22
C ILE A 254 -7.80 3.08 3.98
N SER A 255 -8.21 2.98 2.71
CA SER A 255 -9.53 2.49 2.32
C SER A 255 -9.46 1.25 1.44
N ILE A 256 -10.30 0.26 1.75
CA ILE A 256 -10.69 -0.82 0.85
C ILE A 256 -12.03 -0.43 0.20
N GLY A 257 -12.03 -0.22 -1.12
CA GLY A 257 -13.21 0.21 -1.91
C GLY A 257 -13.16 1.64 -2.42
N GLY A 258 -14.22 2.19 -3.04
CA GLY A 258 -15.61 1.71 -3.08
C GLY A 258 -15.85 0.48 -3.93
N LEU A 259 -16.25 -0.63 -3.28
CA LEU A 259 -16.45 -1.92 -3.94
C LEU A 259 -17.88 -2.14 -4.41
N GLY A 260 -18.05 -2.81 -5.55
CA GLY A 260 -19.34 -3.27 -6.03
C GLY A 260 -20.23 -2.20 -6.67
N LYS A 261 -19.63 -1.07 -7.10
CA LYS A 261 -20.34 0.00 -7.82
C LYS A 261 -21.07 -0.57 -9.04
N ASP A 262 -22.24 -0.04 -9.36
CA ASP A 262 -23.04 -0.42 -10.55
C ASP A 262 -23.35 -1.93 -10.58
N ASN A 263 -23.71 -2.51 -9.42
CA ASN A 263 -24.03 -3.92 -9.22
C ASN A 263 -22.90 -4.89 -9.65
N THR A 264 -21.65 -4.40 -9.66
CA THR A 264 -20.50 -5.21 -10.07
C THR A 264 -20.02 -6.14 -8.97
N LYS A 265 -19.32 -7.20 -9.38
CA LYS A 265 -18.62 -8.11 -8.47
C LYS A 265 -17.29 -7.50 -8.04
N ALA A 266 -17.03 -7.53 -6.73
CA ALA A 266 -15.79 -7.04 -6.16
C ALA A 266 -15.12 -8.06 -5.24
N CYS A 267 -13.82 -8.26 -5.45
CA CYS A 267 -13.04 -9.27 -4.75
C CYS A 267 -11.77 -8.67 -4.16
N VAL A 268 -11.65 -8.67 -2.84
CA VAL A 268 -10.44 -8.24 -2.11
C VAL A 268 -10.14 -9.25 -1.01
N SER A 269 -8.89 -9.70 -0.89
CA SER A 269 -8.54 -10.65 0.17
C SER A 269 -7.10 -10.56 0.64
N ASN A 270 -6.86 -11.03 1.87
CA ASN A 270 -5.52 -11.10 2.46
C ASN A 270 -4.80 -9.74 2.46
N ILE A 271 -5.35 -8.81 3.25
CA ILE A 271 -4.82 -7.45 3.40
C ILE A 271 -4.30 -7.29 4.82
N THR A 272 -3.06 -6.85 4.97
CA THR A 272 -2.46 -6.49 6.25
C THR A 272 -2.03 -5.03 6.20
N VAL A 273 -2.49 -4.24 7.16
CA VAL A 273 -2.07 -2.87 7.40
C VAL A 273 -1.59 -2.79 8.84
N ARG A 274 -0.32 -2.46 9.05
CA ARG A 274 0.25 -2.38 10.39
C ARG A 274 1.21 -1.23 10.60
N ASP A 275 1.44 -0.82 11.84
CA ASP A 275 2.45 0.17 12.18
C ASP A 275 2.24 1.49 11.39
N VAL A 276 1.02 2.03 11.48
CA VAL A 276 0.60 3.23 10.74
C VAL A 276 0.29 4.35 11.71
N THR A 277 0.77 5.55 11.41
CA THR A 277 0.31 6.78 12.05
C THR A 277 -0.64 7.50 11.10
N MET A 278 -1.80 7.92 11.61
CA MET A 278 -2.80 8.66 10.87
C MET A 278 -3.13 9.95 11.59
N HIS A 279 -3.10 11.08 10.89
CA HIS A 279 -3.35 12.38 11.51
C HIS A 279 -4.16 13.32 10.62
N GLU A 280 -5.12 14.02 11.21
CA GLU A 280 -5.97 15.01 10.50
C GLU A 280 -6.64 14.43 9.23
N THR A 281 -6.98 13.13 9.26
CA THR A 281 -7.69 12.45 8.17
C THR A 281 -9.19 12.35 8.45
N THR A 282 -10.01 12.27 7.40
CA THR A 282 -11.46 12.09 7.54
C THR A 282 -11.84 10.68 8.00
N ASN A 283 -11.00 9.69 7.74
CA ASN A 283 -11.14 8.33 8.25
C ASN A 283 -9.78 7.74 8.60
N GLY A 284 -9.77 6.73 9.46
CA GLY A 284 -8.58 5.94 9.73
C GLY A 284 -8.50 4.76 8.74
N VAL A 285 -8.90 3.58 9.21
CA VAL A 285 -9.03 2.38 8.37
C VAL A 285 -10.47 2.15 7.98
N ARG A 286 -10.71 2.05 6.67
CA ARG A 286 -12.05 2.05 6.07
C ARG A 286 -12.29 0.89 5.13
N ILE A 287 -13.46 0.27 5.22
CA ILE A 287 -14.02 -0.60 4.18
C ILE A 287 -15.30 0.08 3.68
N LYS A 288 -15.39 0.36 2.38
CA LYS A 288 -16.56 1.00 1.75
C LYS A 288 -17.07 0.18 0.57
N SER A 289 -18.36 -0.17 0.54
CA SER A 289 -18.99 -0.85 -0.58
C SER A 289 -20.33 -0.23 -0.92
N TRP A 290 -20.67 -0.25 -2.20
CA TRP A 290 -21.96 0.15 -2.71
C TRP A 290 -23.00 -0.94 -2.43
N GLN A 291 -24.23 -0.53 -2.15
CA GLN A 291 -25.37 -1.43 -2.21
C GLN A 291 -25.53 -1.96 -3.65
N GLY A 292 -26.07 -3.17 -3.81
CA GLY A 292 -26.25 -3.82 -5.10
C GLY A 292 -25.05 -4.65 -5.57
N GLY A 293 -23.87 -4.40 -5.01
CA GLY A 293 -22.65 -5.14 -5.31
C GLY A 293 -22.69 -6.62 -4.91
N SER A 294 -21.71 -7.40 -5.37
CA SER A 294 -21.51 -8.82 -5.02
C SER A 294 -20.03 -9.17 -4.84
N GLY A 295 -19.72 -10.40 -4.43
CA GLY A 295 -18.35 -10.86 -4.18
C GLY A 295 -17.96 -10.74 -2.70
N SER A 296 -16.67 -10.52 -2.39
CA SER A 296 -16.21 -10.52 -1.00
C SER A 296 -14.98 -9.66 -0.70
N VAL A 297 -14.95 -9.16 0.54
CA VAL A 297 -13.76 -8.69 1.27
C VAL A 297 -13.51 -9.66 2.42
N LYS A 298 -12.36 -10.33 2.43
CA LYS A 298 -12.04 -11.33 3.46
C LYS A 298 -10.59 -11.30 3.93
N GLN A 299 -10.36 -11.70 5.18
CA GLN A 299 -9.01 -11.84 5.75
C GLN A 299 -8.25 -10.50 5.73
N VAL A 300 -8.76 -9.54 6.48
CA VAL A 300 -8.15 -8.21 6.62
C VAL A 300 -7.67 -8.03 8.05
N MET A 301 -6.47 -7.50 8.21
CA MET A 301 -5.90 -7.15 9.51
C MET A 301 -5.44 -5.70 9.49
N PHE A 302 -5.94 -4.93 10.46
CA PHE A 302 -5.51 -3.59 10.81
C PHE A 302 -4.88 -3.65 12.20
N SER A 303 -3.57 -3.43 12.34
CA SER A 303 -2.88 -3.65 13.61
C SER A 303 -1.84 -2.58 13.97
N ASN A 304 -1.76 -2.15 15.22
CA ASN A 304 -0.81 -1.11 15.66
C ASN A 304 -0.98 0.19 14.85
N ILE A 305 -2.12 0.85 15.04
CA ILE A 305 -2.46 2.08 14.34
C ILE A 305 -2.67 3.20 15.35
N GLN A 306 -1.90 4.27 15.18
CA GLN A 306 -1.99 5.47 16.01
C GLN A 306 -2.79 6.53 15.24
N VAL A 307 -3.87 7.03 15.85
CA VAL A 307 -4.73 8.06 15.24
C VAL A 307 -4.65 9.37 16.02
N SER A 308 -4.50 10.50 15.34
CA SER A 308 -4.51 11.83 15.94
C SER A 308 -5.49 12.74 15.20
N ASN A 309 -6.54 13.17 15.89
CA ASN A 309 -7.60 14.04 15.35
C ASN A 309 -8.26 13.47 14.09
N VAL A 310 -8.37 12.14 13.99
CA VAL A 310 -8.99 11.47 12.84
C VAL A 310 -10.51 11.49 13.00
N ALA A 311 -11.28 11.88 11.98
CA ALA A 311 -12.72 12.00 12.16
C ALA A 311 -13.41 10.67 12.45
N ASN A 312 -13.12 9.62 11.66
CA ASN A 312 -13.67 8.27 11.86
C ASN A 312 -12.57 7.20 11.85
N PRO A 313 -11.93 6.86 12.99
CA PRO A 313 -10.78 5.96 13.02
C PRO A 313 -11.03 4.56 12.44
N ILE A 314 -12.18 3.96 12.72
CA ILE A 314 -12.52 2.60 12.31
C ILE A 314 -13.90 2.62 11.66
N ILE A 315 -13.97 2.25 10.38
CA ILE A 315 -15.23 2.29 9.64
C ILE A 315 -15.40 1.11 8.67
N ILE A 316 -16.60 0.51 8.69
CA ILE A 316 -17.16 -0.32 7.62
C ILE A 316 -18.46 0.35 7.20
N ASP A 317 -18.58 0.67 5.92
CA ASP A 317 -19.76 1.32 5.35
C ASP A 317 -20.21 0.59 4.07
N GLN A 318 -21.23 -0.25 4.20
CA GLN A 318 -21.86 -0.96 3.08
C GLN A 318 -23.02 -0.17 2.44
N TYR A 319 -23.25 1.06 2.90
CA TYR A 319 -24.23 2.00 2.35
C TYR A 319 -23.54 3.19 1.67
N TYR A 320 -22.30 2.99 1.21
CA TYR A 320 -21.48 4.05 0.62
C TYR A 320 -22.14 4.61 -0.65
N CYS A 321 -22.23 5.94 -0.72
CA CYS A 321 -22.83 6.66 -1.82
C CYS A 321 -22.10 7.99 -2.07
N ASP A 322 -21.59 8.19 -3.29
CA ASP A 322 -20.84 9.40 -3.68
C ASP A 322 -21.69 10.29 -4.60
N GLY A 323 -22.36 11.30 -4.01
CA GLY A 323 -23.12 12.31 -4.78
C GLY A 323 -24.64 12.12 -4.89
N GLY A 324 -25.23 11.22 -4.09
CA GLY A 324 -26.68 10.99 -4.05
C GLY A 324 -27.21 10.09 -5.18
N GLY A 325 -28.51 9.76 -5.14
CA GLY A 325 -29.14 8.90 -6.15
C GLY A 325 -28.90 7.40 -5.99
N CYS A 326 -28.34 6.97 -4.85
CA CYS A 326 -28.21 5.55 -4.53
C CYS A 326 -29.56 4.98 -4.09
N HIS A 327 -30.02 3.96 -4.80
CA HIS A 327 -31.24 3.24 -4.45
C HIS A 327 -30.93 2.20 -3.38
N ASN A 328 -31.93 1.90 -2.56
CA ASN A 328 -31.85 0.75 -1.66
C ASN A 328 -31.81 -0.52 -2.50
N GLU A 329 -30.74 -1.27 -2.35
CA GLU A 329 -30.55 -2.56 -3.01
C GLU A 329 -30.36 -3.65 -1.95
N THR A 330 -30.70 -4.89 -2.33
CA THR A 330 -30.72 -6.04 -1.42
C THR A 330 -29.51 -6.97 -1.57
N SER A 331 -28.63 -6.74 -2.53
CA SER A 331 -27.31 -7.40 -2.59
C SER A 331 -26.22 -6.49 -2.02
N ALA A 332 -25.15 -7.10 -1.53
CA ALA A 332 -23.96 -6.39 -1.06
C ALA A 332 -22.71 -7.26 -1.22
N VAL A 333 -21.54 -6.63 -1.15
CA VAL A 333 -20.26 -7.35 -1.08
C VAL A 333 -20.15 -8.02 0.29
N ALA A 334 -19.85 -9.33 0.36
CA ALA A 334 -19.68 -10.02 1.64
C ALA A 334 -18.45 -9.50 2.38
N VAL A 335 -18.60 -9.06 3.64
CA VAL A 335 -17.46 -8.62 4.48
C VAL A 335 -17.27 -9.62 5.62
N SER A 336 -16.09 -10.27 5.66
CA SER A 336 -15.82 -11.25 6.71
C SER A 336 -14.38 -11.34 7.18
N ASN A 337 -14.17 -11.80 8.41
CA ASN A 337 -12.83 -12.03 9.00
C ASN A 337 -11.96 -10.77 8.97
N ILE A 338 -12.44 -9.72 9.65
CA ILE A 338 -11.78 -8.41 9.75
C ILE A 338 -11.25 -8.24 11.17
N ASN A 339 -9.95 -8.05 11.33
CA ASN A 339 -9.30 -7.95 12.63
C ASN A 339 -8.79 -6.52 12.85
N TYR A 340 -9.19 -5.90 13.95
CA TYR A 340 -8.69 -4.62 14.43
C TYR A 340 -7.93 -4.84 15.74
N ILE A 341 -6.63 -4.54 15.76
CA ILE A 341 -5.75 -4.87 16.88
C ILE A 341 -4.90 -3.66 17.26
N ASN A 342 -4.92 -3.23 18.52
CA ASN A 342 -4.07 -2.13 19.00
C ASN A 342 -4.24 -0.85 18.17
N ILE A 343 -5.45 -0.27 18.19
CA ILE A 343 -5.75 1.01 17.54
C ILE A 343 -6.03 2.04 18.62
N LYS A 344 -5.20 3.08 18.69
CA LYS A 344 -5.22 4.04 19.80
C LYS A 344 -5.09 5.48 19.35
N GLY A 345 -5.64 6.40 20.13
CA GLY A 345 -5.41 7.83 19.97
C GLY A 345 -6.69 8.66 20.03
N THR A 346 -6.80 9.70 19.20
CA THR A 346 -7.91 10.67 19.27
C THR A 346 -8.76 10.75 18.01
N TYR A 347 -10.05 11.03 18.21
CA TYR A 347 -11.02 11.16 17.11
C TYR A 347 -11.89 12.43 17.20
N THR A 348 -12.40 12.89 16.06
CA THR A 348 -13.20 14.14 15.98
C THR A 348 -14.66 13.95 15.55
N LYS A 349 -15.10 12.78 15.07
CA LYS A 349 -16.51 12.54 14.71
C LYS A 349 -17.10 11.32 15.38
N GLU A 350 -16.78 10.11 14.91
CA GLU A 350 -17.27 8.84 15.47
C GLU A 350 -16.06 7.90 15.71
N PRO A 351 -15.94 7.25 16.88
CA PRO A 351 -14.78 6.40 17.17
C PRO A 351 -14.77 5.12 16.33
N VAL A 352 -15.94 4.46 16.21
CA VAL A 352 -16.14 3.22 15.47
C VAL A 352 -17.50 3.27 14.80
N ARG A 353 -17.56 2.95 13.51
CA ARG A 353 -18.81 2.85 12.75
C ARG A 353 -18.84 1.59 11.89
N PHE A 354 -19.71 0.65 12.21
CA PHE A 354 -19.99 -0.52 11.37
C PHE A 354 -21.42 -0.45 10.85
N ALA A 355 -21.59 -0.03 9.60
CA ALA A 355 -22.85 -0.02 8.89
C ALA A 355 -22.85 -1.15 7.85
N CYS A 356 -23.28 -2.35 8.26
CA CYS A 356 -23.30 -3.53 7.41
C CYS A 356 -24.69 -3.78 6.81
N SER A 357 -24.75 -4.49 5.68
CA SER A 357 -25.99 -4.75 4.95
C SER A 357 -27.01 -5.56 5.77
N ASP A 358 -28.29 -5.21 5.62
CA ASP A 358 -29.41 -5.96 6.19
C ASP A 358 -29.52 -7.39 5.67
N SER A 359 -29.25 -7.57 4.38
CA SER A 359 -29.33 -8.84 3.67
C SER A 359 -28.05 -9.67 3.75
N LEU A 360 -26.91 -9.01 4.00
CA LEU A 360 -25.62 -9.66 4.09
C LEU A 360 -24.77 -9.08 5.23
N PRO A 361 -25.11 -9.43 6.49
CA PRO A 361 -24.43 -8.91 7.68
C PRO A 361 -22.92 -9.17 7.66
N CYS A 362 -22.12 -8.25 8.19
CA CYS A 362 -20.68 -8.48 8.35
C CYS A 362 -20.45 -9.55 9.43
N THR A 363 -19.49 -10.45 9.21
CA THR A 363 -19.22 -11.56 10.14
C THR A 363 -17.73 -11.72 10.47
N GLY A 364 -17.42 -12.23 11.66
CA GLY A 364 -16.02 -12.45 12.06
C GLY A 364 -15.24 -11.15 12.19
N ILE A 365 -15.88 -10.08 12.62
CA ILE A 365 -15.17 -8.87 13.06
C ILE A 365 -14.56 -9.16 14.43
N SER A 366 -13.26 -8.94 14.62
CA SER A 366 -12.65 -9.03 15.95
C SER A 366 -11.95 -7.72 16.30
N LEU A 367 -12.15 -7.26 17.54
CA LEU A 367 -11.48 -6.09 18.08
C LEU A 367 -10.68 -6.46 19.32
N SER A 368 -9.42 -6.01 19.36
CA SER A 368 -8.53 -6.18 20.50
C SER A 368 -7.77 -4.88 20.73
N THR A 369 -7.69 -4.43 21.98
CA THR A 369 -6.87 -3.29 22.41
C THR A 369 -7.24 -2.01 21.65
N ILE A 370 -8.52 -1.61 21.71
CA ILE A 370 -9.01 -0.38 21.09
C ILE A 370 -9.11 0.72 22.16
N GLU A 371 -8.36 1.80 21.99
CA GLU A 371 -8.32 2.93 22.93
C GLU A 371 -8.40 4.28 22.20
N LEU A 372 -9.63 4.66 21.85
CA LEU A 372 -9.97 5.89 21.15
C LEU A 372 -10.60 6.89 22.13
N LYS A 373 -10.07 8.11 22.15
CA LYS A 373 -10.55 9.19 23.01
C LYS A 373 -11.08 10.33 22.15
N PRO A 374 -12.16 11.02 22.55
CA PRO A 374 -12.59 12.21 21.84
C PRO A 374 -11.47 13.26 21.89
N ALA A 375 -11.17 13.87 20.75
CA ALA A 375 -10.33 15.05 20.70
C ALA A 375 -11.06 16.20 21.40
N THR A 376 -10.36 16.89 22.31
CA THR A 376 -10.93 17.91 23.19
C THR A 376 -11.74 18.96 22.41
N GLY A 377 -13.02 19.10 22.74
CA GLY A 377 -13.92 20.10 22.15
C GLY A 377 -14.30 19.89 20.67
N LYS A 378 -13.98 18.73 20.07
CA LYS A 378 -14.22 18.47 18.63
C LYS A 378 -15.12 17.27 18.33
N ALA A 379 -15.22 16.28 19.22
CA ALA A 379 -15.95 15.04 18.95
C ALA A 379 -17.46 15.26 18.78
N SER A 380 -18.02 14.83 17.63
CA SER A 380 -19.45 14.95 17.33
C SER A 380 -20.31 13.83 17.95
N SER A 381 -19.75 12.64 18.16
CA SER A 381 -20.39 11.51 18.84
C SER A 381 -19.42 10.90 19.85
N LEU A 382 -19.93 10.44 20.99
CA LEU A 382 -19.14 9.69 21.96
C LEU A 382 -19.29 8.17 21.80
N ASP A 383 -20.32 7.74 21.08
CA ASP A 383 -20.75 6.35 21.06
C ASP A 383 -20.36 5.65 19.75
N PRO A 384 -19.82 4.42 19.83
CA PRO A 384 -19.70 3.51 18.69
C PRO A 384 -21.05 3.19 18.05
N PHE A 385 -21.05 3.04 16.72
CA PHE A 385 -22.22 2.59 15.95
C PHE A 385 -21.99 1.21 15.36
N CYS A 386 -22.97 0.31 15.49
CA CYS A 386 -22.97 -0.99 14.82
C CYS A 386 -24.38 -1.32 14.31
N TRP A 387 -24.45 -1.71 13.04
CA TRP A 387 -25.64 -2.22 12.38
C TRP A 387 -25.26 -3.49 11.62
N LYS A 388 -26.01 -4.58 11.88
CA LYS A 388 -25.82 -5.90 11.25
C LYS A 388 -24.34 -6.36 11.23
N ALA A 389 -23.61 -6.05 12.30
CA ALA A 389 -22.20 -6.38 12.46
C ALA A 389 -22.03 -7.45 13.55
N HIS A 390 -21.42 -8.57 13.18
CA HIS A 390 -21.26 -9.74 14.05
C HIS A 390 -19.78 -10.09 14.27
N GLY A 391 -19.42 -10.33 15.52
CA GLY A 391 -18.03 -10.45 15.91
C GLY A 391 -17.80 -10.62 17.40
N GLU A 392 -16.57 -10.34 17.82
CA GLU A 392 -16.15 -10.46 19.21
C GLU A 392 -15.23 -9.32 19.65
N LEU A 393 -15.34 -8.95 20.92
CA LEU A 393 -14.35 -8.11 21.60
C LEU A 393 -13.41 -9.02 22.39
N LYS A 394 -12.14 -9.06 22.00
CA LYS A 394 -11.11 -9.88 22.68
C LYS A 394 -10.58 -9.23 23.96
N THR A 395 -10.72 -7.91 24.06
CA THR A 395 -10.38 -7.13 25.25
C THR A 395 -11.44 -6.06 25.49
N LYS A 396 -11.41 -5.44 26.67
CA LYS A 396 -12.17 -4.20 26.90
C LYS A 396 -11.69 -3.12 25.91
N THR A 397 -12.63 -2.27 25.50
CA THR A 397 -12.38 -1.15 24.58
C THR A 397 -12.72 0.17 25.25
N LEU A 398 -12.05 1.23 24.81
CA LEU A 398 -12.39 2.61 25.14
C LEU A 398 -12.65 3.36 23.81
N PRO A 399 -13.85 3.91 23.58
CA PRO A 399 -15.07 3.71 24.37
C PRO A 399 -15.55 2.23 24.33
N PRO A 400 -16.46 1.83 25.25
CA PRO A 400 -17.09 0.51 25.19
C PRO A 400 -17.89 0.32 23.90
N ILE A 401 -17.62 -0.76 23.15
CA ILE A 401 -18.33 -1.09 21.89
C ILE A 401 -19.42 -2.14 22.19
N GLN A 402 -20.53 -1.73 22.80
CA GLN A 402 -21.59 -2.66 23.20
C GLN A 402 -22.51 -3.10 22.05
N CYS A 403 -22.45 -2.40 20.91
CA CYS A 403 -23.34 -2.62 19.78
C CYS A 403 -22.96 -3.83 18.90
N LEU A 404 -21.76 -4.40 19.06
CA LEU A 404 -21.30 -5.52 18.25
C LEU A 404 -21.98 -6.82 18.69
N LYS A 405 -22.66 -7.50 17.76
CA LYS A 405 -23.41 -8.72 18.07
C LYS A 405 -22.47 -9.92 18.15
N THR A 406 -22.54 -10.69 19.24
CA THR A 406 -21.72 -11.90 19.45
C THR A 406 -22.33 -13.17 18.87
N GLU A 407 -23.64 -13.19 18.69
CA GLU A 407 -24.34 -14.32 18.08
C GLU A 407 -23.97 -14.43 16.59
N LYS A 408 -23.77 -15.65 16.11
CA LYS A 408 -23.62 -15.90 14.67
C LYS A 408 -24.94 -15.54 13.99
N SER A 409 -24.89 -14.66 12.98
CA SER A 409 -26.08 -14.32 12.20
C SER A 409 -26.69 -15.58 11.58
N PRO A 410 -27.98 -15.91 11.84
CA PRO A 410 -28.67 -17.04 11.19
C PRO A 410 -28.67 -16.90 9.65
N GLU A 411 -28.69 -15.66 9.16
CA GLU A 411 -28.72 -15.30 7.74
C GLU A 411 -27.36 -15.50 7.05
N ALA A 412 -26.26 -15.59 7.80
CA ALA A 412 -24.92 -15.80 7.24
C ALA A 412 -24.66 -17.23 6.74
N ALA A 413 -25.58 -18.16 7.00
CA ALA A 413 -25.43 -19.58 6.65
C ALA A 413 -25.69 -19.89 5.16
N SER A 414 -26.37 -19.02 4.41
CA SER A 414 -26.58 -19.21 2.96
C SER A 414 -25.69 -18.27 2.14
N ARG A 415 -24.39 -18.55 2.08
CA ARG A 415 -23.52 -17.90 1.08
C ARG A 415 -23.92 -18.40 -0.31
N SER A 416 -24.39 -17.52 -1.17
CA SER A 416 -24.73 -17.89 -2.55
C SER A 416 -23.45 -18.04 -3.37
N ASN A 417 -23.47 -18.80 -4.46
CA ASN A 417 -22.34 -18.89 -5.41
C ASN A 417 -21.94 -17.51 -5.98
N ASN A 418 -22.83 -16.51 -5.94
CA ASN A 418 -22.55 -15.16 -6.40
C ASN A 418 -21.60 -14.39 -5.47
N ASP A 419 -21.50 -14.79 -4.20
CA ASP A 419 -20.64 -14.15 -3.19
C ASP A 419 -19.20 -14.68 -3.21
N ALA A 420 -18.94 -15.75 -3.96
CA ALA A 420 -17.64 -16.40 -4.04
C ALA A 420 -16.67 -15.65 -4.96
N CYS A 421 -15.57 -15.17 -4.39
CA CYS A 421 -14.31 -14.89 -5.07
C CYS A 421 -13.43 -16.14 -4.95
#